data_AF-A0ABD3CNY8-F1
#
_entry.id   AF-A0ABD3CNY8-F1
#
_cell.length_a   1.000
_cell.length_b   1.000
_cell.length_c   1.000
_cell.angle_alpha   90.00
_cell.angle_beta   90.00
_cell.angle_gamma   90.00
#
_symmetry.space_group_name_H-M   'P 1'
#
loop_
_entity.id
_entity.type
_entity.pdbx_description
1 polymer ?
#
loop_
_entity_poly.entity_id
_entity_poly.type
_entity_poly.pdbx_seq_one_letter_code
_entity_poly.pdbx_strand_id
1 'polypeptide(L)'
;MNKFNKFVAENLMSAVKNLGGESRVRLHKNFPAPETTAAAAVNWLKKIFSPETRAEFFSHLENVLSWFSQWLSAVKDFGRHALAWLDRVFPPGTSLQNIKRWLILALLFLVVAVVLLVAVWVCFNRCPFVLRWIVSAVRPIVSAVRRILMRIWAYGRFPCRGAGRGAPGAGVGTVKLMKAPGRNLMIPRSLFENDPKSYFLNLRASPGDHLW
;
A
#
# COMPACT_ATOMS: atom_id res chain seq x y z
N MET A 1 22.76 -38.82 -3.75
CA MET A 1 21.45 -38.55 -4.40
C MET A 1 20.51 -37.98 -3.34
N ASN A 2 20.11 -36.71 -3.43
CA ASN A 2 19.39 -36.01 -2.34
C ASN A 2 18.00 -36.61 -2.07
N LYS A 3 17.58 -36.68 -0.79
CA LYS A 3 16.27 -37.19 -0.34
C LYS A 3 15.09 -36.60 -1.12
N PHE A 4 15.18 -35.33 -1.51
CA PHE A 4 14.18 -34.65 -2.34
C PHE A 4 13.99 -35.30 -3.72
N ASN A 5 15.08 -35.70 -4.39
CA ASN A 5 14.98 -36.34 -5.71
C ASN A 5 14.31 -37.72 -5.62
N LYS A 6 14.50 -38.43 -4.50
CA LYS A 6 13.83 -39.71 -4.23
C LYS A 6 12.32 -39.52 -4.03
N PHE A 7 11.93 -38.52 -3.23
CA PHE A 7 10.52 -38.19 -2.98
C PHE A 7 9.77 -37.74 -4.25
N VAL A 8 10.41 -36.94 -5.11
CA VAL A 8 9.80 -36.51 -6.38
C VAL A 8 9.63 -37.70 -7.34
N ALA A 9 10.64 -38.58 -7.44
CA ALA A 9 10.55 -39.76 -8.31
C ALA A 9 9.43 -40.73 -7.87
N GLU A 10 9.29 -40.97 -6.57
CA GLU A 10 8.27 -41.87 -6.01
C GLU A 10 6.84 -41.34 -6.25
N ASN A 11 6.59 -40.06 -5.98
CA ASN A 11 5.27 -39.46 -6.20
C ASN A 11 4.89 -39.39 -7.68
N LEU A 12 5.86 -39.08 -8.55
CA LEU A 12 5.61 -38.93 -9.99
C LEU A 12 5.33 -40.29 -10.64
N MET A 13 6.03 -41.35 -10.21
CA MET A 13 5.74 -42.73 -10.65
C MET A 13 4.38 -43.23 -10.15
N SER A 14 3.97 -42.84 -8.94
CA SER A 14 2.63 -43.16 -8.42
C SER A 14 1.52 -42.46 -9.22
N ALA A 15 1.71 -41.19 -9.59
CA ALA A 15 0.74 -40.43 -10.37
C ALA A 15 0.60 -40.98 -11.80
N VAL A 16 1.71 -41.37 -12.45
CA VAL A 16 1.69 -41.98 -13.79
C VAL A 16 0.98 -43.33 -13.80
N LYS A 17 1.16 -44.17 -12.76
CA LYS A 17 0.43 -45.44 -12.63
C LYS A 17 -1.08 -45.23 -12.51
N ASN A 18 -1.52 -44.18 -11.80
CA ASN A 18 -2.95 -43.90 -11.64
C ASN A 18 -3.61 -43.33 -12.90
N LEU A 19 -2.84 -42.74 -13.83
CA LEU A 19 -3.36 -42.24 -15.10
C LEU A 19 -3.49 -43.33 -16.19
N GLY A 20 -2.90 -44.51 -15.98
CA GLY A 20 -2.89 -45.61 -16.94
C GLY A 20 -4.13 -46.52 -16.92
N GLY A 21 -5.10 -46.28 -16.02
CA GLY A 21 -6.15 -47.25 -15.72
C GLY A 21 -7.36 -47.27 -16.67
N GLU A 22 -7.87 -46.13 -17.16
CA GLU A 22 -9.30 -46.15 -17.54
C GLU A 22 -9.73 -45.08 -18.55
N SER A 23 -9.04 -44.97 -19.69
CA SER A 23 -9.59 -44.25 -20.85
C SER A 23 -8.99 -44.75 -22.15
N ARG A 24 -9.29 -46.01 -22.48
CA ARG A 24 -9.11 -46.57 -23.83
C ARG A 24 -10.31 -46.21 -24.71
N VAL A 25 -10.67 -44.92 -24.75
CA VAL A 25 -11.69 -44.40 -25.66
C VAL A 25 -11.01 -44.14 -27.00
N ARG A 26 -11.56 -44.75 -28.06
CA ARG A 26 -11.07 -44.70 -29.44
C ARG A 26 -10.97 -43.26 -29.94
N LEU A 27 -9.81 -42.64 -29.78
CA LEU A 27 -9.48 -41.38 -30.43
C LEU A 27 -8.67 -41.67 -31.70
N HIS A 28 -9.15 -41.06 -32.78
CA HIS A 28 -8.76 -41.22 -34.17
C HIS A 28 -7.24 -41.28 -34.44
N LYS A 29 -6.86 -42.11 -35.41
CA LYS A 29 -5.52 -42.57 -35.82
C LYS A 29 -4.52 -41.51 -36.34
N ASN A 30 -4.64 -40.23 -36.00
CA ASN A 30 -3.76 -39.18 -36.53
C ASN A 30 -2.89 -38.46 -35.50
N PHE A 31 -2.74 -38.99 -34.27
CA PHE A 31 -1.77 -38.44 -33.31
C PHE A 31 -0.42 -39.18 -33.40
N PRO A 32 0.72 -38.46 -33.47
CA PRO A 32 2.04 -39.06 -33.48
C PRO A 32 2.30 -39.86 -32.20
N ALA A 33 3.04 -40.96 -32.32
CA ALA A 33 3.25 -41.95 -31.28
C ALA A 33 3.67 -41.31 -29.91
N PRO A 34 3.00 -41.65 -28.79
CA PRO A 34 3.19 -41.03 -27.48
C PRO A 34 4.56 -41.33 -26.82
N GLU A 35 5.33 -42.27 -27.38
CA GLU A 35 6.68 -42.57 -26.88
C GLU A 35 7.66 -41.41 -27.10
N THR A 36 7.41 -40.57 -28.12
CA THR A 36 8.26 -39.39 -28.40
C THR A 36 7.95 -38.20 -27.49
N THR A 37 6.71 -38.05 -27.02
CA THR A 37 6.30 -36.90 -26.20
C THR A 37 6.72 -37.03 -24.74
N ALA A 38 6.65 -38.25 -24.17
CA ALA A 38 7.13 -38.49 -22.81
C ALA A 38 8.67 -38.36 -22.71
N ALA A 39 9.41 -38.91 -23.67
CA ALA A 39 10.86 -38.77 -23.73
C ALA A 39 11.29 -37.30 -23.96
N ALA A 40 10.59 -36.57 -24.84
CA ALA A 40 10.82 -35.14 -25.03
C ALA A 40 10.49 -34.32 -23.78
N ALA A 41 9.42 -34.65 -23.05
CA ALA A 41 9.08 -33.99 -21.79
C ALA A 41 10.12 -34.25 -20.70
N VAL A 42 10.63 -35.49 -20.59
CA VAL A 42 11.70 -35.83 -19.63
C VAL A 42 13.02 -35.14 -20.01
N ASN A 43 13.37 -35.08 -21.29
CA ASN A 43 14.56 -34.34 -21.75
C ASN A 43 14.42 -32.83 -21.53
N TRP A 44 13.22 -32.28 -21.74
CA TRP A 44 12.91 -30.88 -21.46
C TRP A 44 12.98 -30.58 -19.95
N LEU A 45 12.45 -31.47 -19.10
CA LEU A 45 12.57 -31.38 -17.65
C LEU A 45 14.04 -31.48 -17.19
N LYS A 46 14.83 -32.41 -17.74
CA LYS A 46 16.28 -32.48 -17.47
C LYS A 46 17.00 -31.21 -17.86
N LYS A 47 16.64 -30.60 -19.00
CA LYS A 47 17.23 -29.33 -19.48
C LYS A 47 16.87 -28.15 -18.59
N ILE A 48 15.63 -28.11 -18.06
CA ILE A 48 15.20 -27.10 -17.10
C ILE A 48 15.89 -27.25 -15.75
N PHE A 49 16.10 -28.49 -15.30
CA PHE A 49 16.79 -28.82 -14.05
C PHE A 49 18.29 -29.07 -14.26
N SER A 50 18.91 -28.42 -15.26
CA SER A 50 20.36 -28.44 -15.40
C SER A 50 21.00 -27.96 -14.09
N PRO A 51 22.05 -28.62 -13.58
CA PRO A 51 22.67 -28.26 -12.30
C PRO A 51 23.18 -26.81 -12.29
N GLU A 52 23.61 -26.28 -13.44
CA GLU A 52 24.07 -24.89 -13.59
C GLU A 52 22.94 -23.88 -13.35
N THR A 53 21.79 -24.04 -14.04
CA THR A 53 20.62 -23.16 -13.84
C THR A 53 19.99 -23.33 -12.46
N ARG A 54 20.21 -24.49 -11.81
CA ARG A 54 19.74 -24.74 -10.45
C ARG A 54 20.48 -23.91 -9.42
N ALA A 55 21.81 -23.77 -9.55
CA ALA A 55 22.63 -23.01 -8.60
C ALA A 55 22.28 -21.51 -8.64
N GLU A 56 22.15 -20.93 -9.84
CA GLU A 56 21.72 -19.55 -10.00
C GLU A 56 20.33 -19.31 -9.42
N PHE A 57 19.39 -20.21 -9.71
CA PHE A 57 18.03 -20.13 -9.17
C PHE A 57 18.02 -20.21 -7.63
N PHE A 58 18.77 -21.13 -7.03
CA PHE A 58 18.84 -21.25 -5.57
C PHE A 58 19.45 -20.01 -4.92
N SER A 59 20.51 -19.44 -5.49
CA SER A 59 21.10 -18.19 -4.98
C SER A 59 20.11 -17.02 -5.02
N HIS A 60 19.31 -16.94 -6.09
CA HIS A 60 18.27 -15.93 -6.21
C HIS A 60 17.13 -16.17 -5.21
N LEU A 61 16.76 -17.43 -4.99
CA LEU A 61 15.71 -17.81 -4.06
C LEU A 61 16.12 -17.56 -2.61
N GLU A 62 17.38 -17.80 -2.25
CA GLU A 62 17.94 -17.45 -0.95
C GLU A 62 17.95 -15.94 -0.72
N ASN A 63 18.33 -15.14 -1.72
CA ASN A 63 18.22 -13.69 -1.65
C ASN A 63 16.78 -13.23 -1.44
N VAL A 64 15.82 -13.80 -2.19
CA VAL A 64 14.39 -13.49 -2.04
C VAL A 64 13.88 -13.89 -0.66
N LEU A 65 14.26 -15.07 -0.15
CA LEU A 65 13.89 -15.52 1.19
C LEU A 65 14.48 -14.62 2.28
N SER A 66 15.73 -14.18 2.12
CA SER A 66 16.37 -13.26 3.06
C SER A 66 15.62 -11.93 3.11
N TRP A 67 15.26 -11.36 1.96
CA TRP A 67 14.47 -10.14 1.86
C TRP A 67 13.07 -10.33 2.45
N PHE A 68 12.42 -11.47 2.16
CA PHE A 68 11.11 -11.81 2.71
C PHE A 68 11.16 -11.94 4.24
N SER A 69 12.24 -12.48 4.79
CA SER A 69 12.42 -12.57 6.25
C SER A 69 12.54 -11.19 6.92
N GLN A 70 13.23 -10.25 6.28
CA GLN A 70 13.35 -8.87 6.77
C GLN A 70 11.99 -8.17 6.71
N TRP A 71 11.27 -8.35 5.60
CA TRP A 71 9.92 -7.82 5.46
C TRP A 71 8.95 -8.41 6.48
N LEU A 72 8.98 -9.73 6.74
CA LEU A 72 8.16 -10.36 7.76
C LEU A 72 8.44 -9.83 9.16
N SER A 73 9.69 -9.48 9.45
CA SER A 73 10.05 -8.83 10.72
C SER A 73 9.41 -7.44 10.82
N ALA A 74 9.52 -6.63 9.78
CA ALA A 74 8.86 -5.32 9.72
C ALA A 74 7.33 -5.43 9.82
N VAL A 75 6.72 -6.45 9.21
CA VAL A 75 5.28 -6.72 9.31
C VAL A 75 4.88 -7.19 10.70
N LYS A 76 5.72 -7.96 11.40
CA LYS A 76 5.46 -8.31 12.81
C LYS A 76 5.48 -7.08 13.70
N ASP A 77 6.43 -6.18 13.50
CA ASP A 77 6.52 -4.94 14.26
C ASP A 77 5.36 -4.00 13.95
N PHE A 78 5.03 -3.85 12.66
CA PHE A 78 3.84 -3.14 12.23
C PHE A 78 2.56 -3.77 12.80
N GLY A 79 2.46 -5.10 12.81
CA GLY A 79 1.32 -5.83 13.34
C GLY A 79 1.10 -5.57 14.82
N ARG A 80 2.16 -5.50 15.63
CA ARG A 80 2.05 -5.12 17.05
C ARG A 80 1.53 -3.70 17.23
N HIS A 81 2.02 -2.75 16.43
CA HIS A 81 1.55 -1.36 16.47
C HIS A 81 0.11 -1.21 15.96
N ALA A 82 -0.22 -1.93 14.89
CA ALA A 82 -1.54 -1.97 14.29
C ALA A 82 -2.57 -2.60 15.23
N LEU A 83 -2.22 -3.68 15.96
CA LEU A 83 -3.08 -4.29 16.97
C LEU A 83 -3.36 -3.34 18.14
N ALA A 84 -2.31 -2.69 18.68
CA ALA A 84 -2.48 -1.69 19.73
C ALA A 84 -3.33 -0.48 19.29
N TRP A 85 -3.23 -0.11 18.01
CA TRP A 85 -4.11 0.90 17.41
C TRP A 85 -5.53 0.38 17.20
N LEU A 86 -5.70 -0.87 16.76
CA LEU A 86 -7.00 -1.50 16.55
C LEU A 86 -7.79 -1.59 17.85
N ASP A 87 -7.13 -1.93 18.95
CA ASP A 87 -7.72 -1.98 20.29
C ASP A 87 -8.21 -0.61 20.78
N ARG A 88 -7.64 0.49 20.27
CA ARG A 88 -8.15 1.86 20.54
C ARG A 88 -9.34 2.24 19.67
N VAL A 89 -9.37 1.79 18.42
CA VAL A 89 -10.38 2.20 17.43
C VAL A 89 -11.65 1.37 17.53
N PHE A 90 -11.53 0.09 17.89
CA PHE A 90 -12.66 -0.83 17.98
C PHE A 90 -13.03 -1.07 19.45
N PRO A 91 -14.23 -0.67 19.89
CA PRO A 91 -14.67 -0.93 21.26
C PRO A 91 -14.74 -2.45 21.51
N PRO A 92 -14.49 -2.92 22.75
CA PRO A 92 -14.30 -4.32 23.12
C PRO A 92 -15.53 -5.24 22.94
N GLY A 93 -16.63 -4.74 22.36
CA GLY A 93 -17.83 -5.51 22.03
C GLY A 93 -18.01 -5.82 20.53
N THR A 94 -17.18 -5.26 19.64
CA THR A 94 -17.29 -5.55 18.20
C THR A 94 -16.63 -6.89 17.90
N SER A 95 -17.44 -7.84 17.42
CA SER A 95 -17.19 -9.27 17.51
C SER A 95 -15.85 -9.72 16.91
N LEU A 96 -15.00 -10.29 17.76
CA LEU A 96 -13.77 -11.02 17.40
C LEU A 96 -13.98 -12.00 16.23
N GLN A 97 -15.20 -12.52 16.09
CA GLN A 97 -15.60 -13.40 14.98
C GLN A 97 -15.54 -12.72 13.61
N ASN A 98 -15.93 -11.45 13.50
CA ASN A 98 -15.85 -10.71 12.24
C ASN A 98 -14.40 -10.43 11.86
N ILE A 99 -13.56 -10.05 12.82
CA ILE A 99 -12.12 -9.80 12.60
C ILE A 99 -11.43 -11.07 12.09
N LYS A 100 -11.70 -12.23 12.69
CA LYS A 100 -11.17 -13.51 12.21
C LYS A 100 -11.55 -13.78 10.75
N ARG A 101 -12.79 -13.49 10.36
CA ARG A 101 -13.28 -13.70 8.99
C ARG A 101 -12.58 -12.78 7.98
N TRP A 102 -12.42 -11.51 8.31
CA TRP A 102 -11.67 -10.55 7.48
C TRP A 102 -10.19 -10.91 7.37
N LEU A 103 -9.58 -11.39 8.46
CA LEU A 103 -8.18 -11.77 8.47
C LEU A 103 -7.91 -13.01 7.60
N ILE A 104 -8.80 -14.01 7.65
CA ILE A 104 -8.73 -15.17 6.75
C ILE A 104 -8.87 -14.72 5.29
N LEU A 105 -9.82 -13.82 5.00
CA LEU A 105 -10.01 -13.28 3.65
C LEU A 105 -8.75 -12.55 3.16
N ALA A 106 -8.18 -11.67 3.99
CA ALA A 106 -6.96 -10.93 3.68
C ALA A 106 -5.77 -11.87 3.45
N LEU A 107 -5.62 -12.91 4.28
CA LEU A 107 -4.58 -13.92 4.13
C LEU A 107 -4.71 -14.68 2.80
N LEU A 108 -5.94 -15.04 2.42
CA LEU A 108 -6.21 -15.75 1.17
C LEU A 108 -5.88 -14.88 -0.05
N PHE A 109 -6.25 -13.60 -0.01
CA PHE A 109 -5.83 -12.61 -1.02
C PHE A 109 -4.30 -12.47 -1.09
N LEU A 110 -3.62 -12.45 0.06
CA LEU A 110 -2.17 -12.33 0.12
C LEU A 110 -1.47 -13.55 -0.50
N VAL A 111 -1.94 -14.77 -0.22
CA VAL A 111 -1.42 -15.99 -0.84
C VAL A 111 -1.58 -15.96 -2.36
N VAL A 112 -2.77 -15.58 -2.86
CA VAL A 112 -3.02 -15.45 -4.30
C VAL A 112 -2.09 -14.41 -4.93
N ALA A 113 -1.91 -13.26 -4.28
CA ALA A 113 -1.01 -12.22 -4.76
C ALA A 113 0.44 -12.72 -4.88
N VAL A 114 0.95 -13.44 -3.86
CA VAL A 114 2.31 -14.01 -3.89
C VAL A 114 2.46 -15.05 -5.00
N VAL A 115 1.49 -15.95 -5.18
CA VAL A 115 1.52 -16.96 -6.26
C VAL A 115 1.54 -16.29 -7.62
N LEU A 116 0.71 -15.27 -7.84
CA LEU A 116 0.72 -14.49 -9.08
C LEU A 116 2.05 -13.79 -9.29
N LEU A 117 2.65 -13.21 -8.23
CA LEU A 117 3.94 -12.53 -8.31
C LEU A 117 5.07 -13.50 -8.71
N VAL A 118 5.11 -14.69 -8.11
CA VAL A 118 6.06 -15.75 -8.47
C VAL A 118 5.83 -16.24 -9.90
N ALA A 119 4.57 -16.48 -10.29
CA ALA A 119 4.23 -16.89 -11.65
C ALA A 119 4.65 -15.83 -12.69
N VAL A 120 4.37 -14.56 -12.40
CA VAL A 120 4.80 -13.41 -13.21
C VAL A 120 6.32 -13.36 -13.27
N TRP A 121 7.02 -13.50 -12.15
CA TRP A 121 8.49 -13.48 -12.12
C TRP A 121 9.13 -14.62 -12.93
N VAL A 122 8.60 -15.84 -12.81
CA VAL A 122 9.04 -17.00 -13.62
C VAL A 122 8.75 -16.78 -15.10
N CYS A 123 7.58 -16.23 -15.45
CA CYS A 123 7.22 -15.89 -16.83
C CYS A 123 8.09 -14.76 -17.39
N PHE A 124 8.44 -13.75 -16.57
CA PHE A 124 9.28 -12.62 -16.96
C PHE A 124 10.71 -13.06 -17.28
N ASN A 125 11.28 -13.95 -16.45
CA ASN A 125 12.64 -14.45 -16.67
C ASN A 125 12.74 -15.39 -17.88
N ARG A 126 11.64 -16.02 -18.31
CA ARG A 126 11.64 -16.88 -19.50
C ARG A 126 11.17 -16.19 -20.78
N CYS A 127 10.37 -15.12 -20.69
CA CYS A 127 9.71 -14.51 -21.83
C CYS A 127 9.82 -12.98 -21.80
N PRO A 128 10.85 -12.37 -22.41
CA PRO A 128 10.98 -10.91 -22.51
C PRO A 128 9.79 -10.26 -23.27
N PHE A 129 9.11 -11.03 -24.12
CA PHE A 129 7.88 -10.60 -24.81
C PHE A 129 6.71 -10.33 -23.86
N VAL A 130 6.55 -11.14 -22.80
CA VAL A 130 5.46 -11.00 -21.83
C VAL A 130 5.68 -9.75 -20.97
N LEU A 131 6.94 -9.48 -20.60
CA LEU A 131 7.33 -8.26 -19.90
C LEU A 131 7.03 -7.01 -20.74
N ARG A 132 7.34 -7.03 -22.04
CA ARG A 132 7.03 -5.91 -22.95
C ARG A 132 5.51 -5.69 -23.08
N TRP A 133 4.73 -6.77 -23.11
CA TRP A 133 3.26 -6.71 -23.16
C TRP A 133 2.67 -6.14 -21.87
N ILE A 134 3.14 -6.60 -20.70
CA ILE A 134 2.66 -6.15 -19.39
C ILE A 134 3.06 -4.71 -19.13
N VAL A 135 4.30 -4.31 -19.43
CA VAL A 135 4.72 -2.91 -19.33
C VAL A 135 3.87 -2.03 -20.24
N SER A 136 3.56 -2.49 -21.46
CA SER A 136 2.67 -1.78 -22.38
C SER A 136 1.24 -1.65 -21.83
N ALA A 137 0.71 -2.70 -21.20
CA ALA A 137 -0.63 -2.71 -20.61
C ALA A 137 -0.73 -1.88 -19.32
N VAL A 138 0.32 -1.84 -18.50
CA VAL A 138 0.35 -1.12 -17.21
C VAL A 138 0.63 0.38 -17.40
N ARG A 139 1.37 0.77 -18.43
CA ARG A 139 1.68 2.18 -18.74
C ARG A 139 0.46 3.12 -18.79
N PRO A 140 -0.67 2.79 -19.43
CA PRO A 140 -1.86 3.65 -19.42
C PRO A 140 -2.51 3.74 -18.03
N ILE A 141 -2.50 2.65 -17.26
CA ILE A 141 -3.07 2.61 -15.90
C ILE A 141 -2.26 3.53 -14.98
N VAL A 142 -0.93 3.41 -14.98
CA VAL A 142 -0.04 4.27 -14.19
C VAL A 142 -0.18 5.74 -14.60
N SER A 143 -0.31 6.01 -15.91
CA SER A 143 -0.56 7.37 -16.42
C SER A 143 -1.90 7.94 -15.94
N ALA A 144 -2.96 7.12 -15.90
CA ALA A 144 -4.27 7.53 -15.38
C ALA A 144 -4.22 7.79 -13.86
N VAL A 145 -3.64 6.88 -13.08
CA VAL A 145 -3.47 7.04 -11.62
C VAL A 145 -2.65 8.28 -11.31
N ARG A 146 -1.54 8.51 -12.03
CA ARG A 146 -0.73 9.72 -11.87
C ARG A 146 -1.53 11.00 -12.15
N ARG A 147 -2.39 11.01 -13.18
CA ARG A 147 -3.27 12.16 -13.47
C ARG A 147 -4.28 12.40 -12.35
N ILE A 148 -4.87 11.34 -11.80
CA ILE A 148 -5.82 11.43 -10.69
C ILE A 148 -5.12 11.95 -9.43
N LEU A 149 -3.96 11.39 -9.08
CA LEU A 149 -3.17 11.83 -7.93
C LEU A 149 -2.73 13.30 -8.06
N MET A 150 -2.31 13.74 -9.25
CA MET A 150 -1.98 15.15 -9.50
C MET A 150 -3.19 16.07 -9.33
N ARG A 151 -4.40 15.62 -9.72
CA ARG A 151 -5.65 16.36 -9.47
C ARG A 151 -5.98 16.41 -7.98
N ILE A 152 -5.95 15.26 -7.28
CA ILE A 152 -6.18 15.21 -5.83
C ILE A 152 -5.17 16.10 -5.09
N TRP A 153 -3.90 16.08 -5.51
CA TRP A 153 -2.87 16.93 -4.93
C TRP A 153 -3.09 18.41 -5.25
N ALA A 154 -3.60 18.75 -6.44
CA ALA A 154 -4.00 20.12 -6.77
C ALA A 154 -5.21 20.60 -5.93
N TYR A 155 -6.16 19.71 -5.61
CA TYR A 155 -7.30 20.02 -4.74
C TYR A 155 -6.90 20.07 -3.25
N GLY A 156 -6.02 19.18 -2.81
CA GLY A 156 -5.51 19.09 -1.44
C GLY A 156 -4.46 20.16 -1.12
N ARG A 157 -3.80 20.70 -2.14
CA ARG A 157 -3.01 21.92 -2.05
C ARG A 157 -3.94 23.13 -2.18
N PHE A 158 -4.86 23.24 -1.22
CA PHE A 158 -5.53 24.50 -0.92
C PHE A 158 -4.44 25.59 -0.86
N PRO A 159 -4.63 26.72 -1.58
CA PRO A 159 -3.59 27.71 -1.76
C PRO A 159 -3.33 28.48 -0.45
N CYS A 160 -2.48 27.92 0.42
CA CYS A 160 -1.85 28.68 1.51
C CYS A 160 -0.64 29.49 1.01
N ARG A 161 -0.37 29.53 -0.30
CA ARG A 161 0.72 30.31 -0.91
C ARG A 161 0.15 31.42 -1.79
N GLY A 162 -0.39 32.44 -1.12
CA GLY A 162 -0.88 33.67 -1.72
C GLY A 162 -1.14 34.79 -0.73
N ALA A 163 -0.61 34.73 0.49
CA ALA A 163 -0.64 35.85 1.45
C ALA A 163 0.62 36.74 1.29
N GLY A 164 0.94 37.11 0.06
CA GLY A 164 2.12 37.90 -0.25
C GLY A 164 1.92 38.70 -1.52
N ARG A 165 1.44 39.94 -1.35
CA ARG A 165 1.28 41.03 -2.33
C ARG A 165 -0.02 40.98 -3.15
N GLY A 166 -1.00 41.79 -2.71
CA GLY A 166 -1.67 42.69 -3.65
C GLY A 166 -3.17 42.56 -3.90
N ALA A 167 -3.97 41.96 -3.01
CA ALA A 167 -5.43 42.08 -3.10
C ALA A 167 -5.97 43.03 -2.00
N PRO A 168 -6.52 44.21 -2.36
CA PRO A 168 -7.20 45.09 -1.41
C PRO A 168 -8.62 44.55 -1.15
N GLY A 169 -8.97 44.29 0.11
CA GLY A 169 -10.39 44.31 0.51
C GLY A 169 -11.05 43.05 1.07
N ALA A 170 -10.34 42.17 1.80
CA ALA A 170 -11.01 41.20 2.67
C ALA A 170 -10.46 41.30 4.10
N GLY A 171 -11.02 42.26 4.84
CA GLY A 171 -10.62 42.62 6.19
C GLY A 171 -10.84 41.53 7.22
N VAL A 172 -9.78 40.80 7.54
CA VAL A 172 -9.56 40.41 8.94
C VAL A 172 -9.21 41.70 9.64
N GLY A 173 -10.24 42.33 10.23
CA GLY A 173 -10.16 43.64 10.84
C GLY A 173 -9.06 43.66 11.90
N THR A 174 -7.88 44.15 11.52
CA THR A 174 -6.89 44.60 12.48
C THR A 174 -7.59 45.67 13.27
N VAL A 175 -8.00 45.31 14.50
CA VAL A 175 -8.80 46.18 15.35
C VAL A 175 -8.00 47.46 15.51
N LYS A 176 -8.52 48.56 14.95
CA LYS A 176 -7.83 49.83 14.95
C LYS A 176 -7.69 50.26 16.41
N LEU A 177 -6.47 50.15 16.94
CA LEU A 177 -6.18 50.56 18.30
C LEU A 177 -6.05 52.08 18.35
N MET A 178 -6.41 52.67 19.48
CA MET A 178 -6.20 54.09 19.75
C MET A 178 -5.75 54.29 21.19
N LYS A 179 -5.05 55.39 21.44
CA LYS A 179 -4.66 55.79 22.79
C LYS A 179 -5.90 56.26 23.55
N ALA A 180 -6.15 55.67 24.71
CA ALA A 180 -7.35 55.94 25.49
C ALA A 180 -7.27 57.33 26.17
N PRO A 181 -8.29 58.20 26.05
CA PRO A 181 -8.25 59.53 26.69
C PRO A 181 -8.19 59.42 28.22
N GLY A 182 -7.16 60.00 28.85
CA GLY A 182 -6.99 59.96 30.31
C GLY A 182 -6.33 58.69 30.87
N ARG A 183 -5.87 57.76 30.02
CA ARG A 183 -5.03 56.62 30.41
C ARG A 183 -3.88 56.40 29.41
N ASN A 184 -2.76 55.81 29.84
CA ASN A 184 -1.63 55.53 28.95
C ASN A 184 -1.67 54.09 28.37
N LEU A 185 -2.84 53.65 27.91
CA LEU A 185 -3.07 52.31 27.37
C LEU A 185 -3.79 52.38 26.01
N MET A 186 -3.54 51.37 25.17
CA MET A 186 -4.20 51.23 23.88
C MET A 186 -5.50 50.45 24.03
N ILE A 187 -6.59 51.00 23.50
CA ILE A 187 -7.90 50.33 23.47
C ILE A 187 -8.38 50.14 22.02
N PRO A 188 -9.20 49.13 21.74
CA PRO A 188 -9.95 49.02 20.51
C PRO A 188 -10.79 50.27 20.25
N ARG A 189 -10.59 50.94 19.11
CA ARG A 189 -11.41 52.10 18.73
C ARG A 189 -12.90 51.77 18.66
N SER A 190 -13.24 50.56 18.17
CA SER A 190 -14.63 50.11 18.07
C SER A 190 -15.34 50.01 19.42
N LEU A 191 -14.63 49.62 20.49
CA LEU A 191 -15.22 49.58 21.83
C LEU A 191 -15.56 50.98 22.35
N PHE A 192 -14.69 51.96 22.09
CA PHE A 192 -14.91 53.35 22.51
C PHE A 192 -16.02 54.03 21.69
N GLU A 193 -16.04 53.82 20.37
CA GLU A 193 -17.04 54.42 19.48
C GLU A 193 -18.44 53.83 19.73
N ASN A 194 -18.55 52.56 20.12
CA ASN A 194 -19.84 51.93 20.43
C ASN A 194 -20.46 52.43 21.74
N ASP A 195 -19.67 52.72 22.78
CA ASP A 195 -20.17 53.22 24.06
C ASP A 195 -19.16 54.09 24.82
N PRO A 196 -19.10 55.40 24.50
CA PRO A 196 -18.21 56.31 25.21
C PRO A 196 -18.65 56.56 26.65
N LYS A 197 -19.94 56.38 26.99
CA LYS A 197 -20.46 56.69 28.33
C LYS A 197 -19.94 55.70 29.35
N SER A 198 -19.96 54.39 29.05
CA SER A 198 -19.39 53.40 29.98
C SER A 198 -17.89 53.59 30.19
N TYR A 199 -17.15 53.99 29.15
CA TYR A 199 -15.73 54.31 29.28
C TYR A 199 -15.48 55.43 30.31
N PHE A 200 -16.21 56.54 30.21
CA PHE A 200 -16.07 57.65 31.16
C PHE A 200 -16.62 57.36 32.55
N LEU A 201 -17.68 56.55 32.67
CA LEU A 201 -18.17 56.08 33.97
C LEU A 201 -17.11 55.23 34.68
N ASN A 202 -16.45 54.33 33.95
CA ASN A 202 -15.41 53.47 34.50
C ASN A 202 -14.15 54.28 34.91
N LEU A 203 -13.83 55.32 34.15
CA LEU A 203 -12.79 56.30 34.52
C LEU A 203 -13.08 57.03 35.83
N ARG A 204 -14.36 57.36 36.11
CA ARG A 204 -14.75 58.01 37.37
C ARG A 204 -14.83 57.03 38.53
N ALA A 205 -15.21 55.79 38.27
CA ALA A 205 -15.28 54.74 39.28
C ALA A 205 -13.89 54.30 39.78
N SER A 206 -12.87 54.32 38.91
CA SER A 206 -11.48 53.96 39.26
C SER A 206 -10.47 55.01 38.77
N PRO A 207 -10.27 56.10 39.56
CA PRO A 207 -9.36 57.19 39.20
C PRO A 207 -7.85 56.86 39.38
N GLY A 208 -7.48 55.66 39.81
CA GLY A 208 -6.12 55.34 40.29
C GLY A 208 -5.53 54.00 39.87
N ASP A 209 -6.03 53.35 38.82
CA ASP A 209 -5.47 52.06 38.38
C ASP A 209 -4.09 52.26 37.73
N HIS A 210 -3.06 52.31 38.58
CA HIS A 210 -1.63 52.23 38.23
C HIS A 210 -1.27 50.78 37.87
N LEU A 211 -1.83 50.26 36.78
CA LEU A 211 -1.41 48.96 36.25
C LEU A 211 -0.24 49.19 35.30
N TRP A 212 0.96 49.02 35.85
CA TRP A 212 2.24 48.90 35.11
C TRP A 212 2.36 47.52 34.48
#